data_AF-A0A4Z0PMV0-F1
#
_entry.id   AF-A0A4Z0PMV0-F1
#
_cell.length_a   1.000
_cell.length_b   1.000
_cell.length_c   1.000
_cell.angle_alpha   90.00
_cell.angle_beta   90.00
_cell.angle_gamma   90.00
#
_symmetry.space_group_name_H-M   'P 1'
#
loop_
_entity.id
_entity.type
_entity.pdbx_description
1 polymer ?
#
loop_
_entity_poly.entity_id
_entity_poly.type
_entity_poly.pdbx_seq_one_letter_code
_entity_poly.pdbx_strand_id
1 'polypeptide(L)'
;MMRTHYQALGVGEQATADEIRRAYRRLVLRTHPDRTTDPQAHQQFLVVNEAYDVLSNPTRRQGYDALLWATRNPPRRAVLASPLPPVSPRPQARAPFQRQRATAIDFRPYQAPIRLWGKVLLLLAVLVVLDYYGFQHEATATFTSGAVVYDARDDIYTIVTSEGRFRTPQELTTSPLYVHVSRLFGFIRSARLPDGTEVAVLFRYHTLFVLTGLLLLLAGLTQGQLLSDAARVNVALIATVVGALVAIIVL
;
A
#
# COMPACT_ATOMS: atom_id res chain seq x y z
N MET A 1 -52.30 -14.58 -32.35
CA MET A 1 -51.81 -14.61 -30.95
C MET A 1 -52.94 -15.19 -30.10
N MET A 2 -52.76 -16.37 -29.50
CA MET A 2 -53.77 -16.97 -28.63
C MET A 2 -53.89 -16.14 -27.34
N ARG A 3 -55.09 -15.67 -27.00
CA ARG A 3 -55.31 -14.88 -25.79
C ARG A 3 -55.23 -15.79 -24.57
N THR A 4 -54.45 -15.42 -23.55
CA THR A 4 -54.43 -16.15 -22.28
C THR A 4 -55.69 -15.86 -21.46
N HIS A 5 -56.06 -16.72 -20.51
CA HIS A 5 -57.21 -16.46 -19.63
C HIS A 5 -57.00 -15.18 -18.79
N TYR A 6 -55.76 -14.87 -18.43
CA TYR A 6 -55.41 -13.61 -17.76
C TYR A 6 -55.69 -12.39 -18.66
N GLN A 7 -55.32 -12.46 -19.94
CA GLN A 7 -55.62 -11.42 -20.92
C GLN A 7 -57.12 -11.30 -21.21
N ALA A 8 -57.86 -12.41 -21.21
CA ALA A 8 -59.32 -12.41 -21.36
C ALA A 8 -60.02 -11.67 -20.22
N LEU A 9 -59.50 -11.76 -18.99
CA LEU A 9 -59.99 -11.00 -17.84
C LEU A 9 -59.35 -9.60 -17.70
N GLY A 10 -58.35 -9.27 -18.50
CA GLY A 10 -57.63 -7.99 -18.43
C GLY A 10 -56.80 -7.83 -17.15
N VAL A 11 -56.28 -8.92 -16.60
CA VAL A 11 -55.45 -8.95 -15.38
C VAL A 11 -54.05 -9.50 -15.67
N GLY A 12 -53.09 -9.17 -14.81
CA GLY A 12 -51.75 -9.76 -14.88
C GLY A 12 -51.72 -11.21 -14.41
N GLU A 13 -50.70 -11.97 -14.82
CA GLU A 13 -50.53 -13.38 -14.41
C GLU A 13 -50.24 -13.53 -12.90
N GLN A 14 -49.70 -12.47 -12.28
CA GLN A 14 -49.46 -12.35 -10.84
C GLN A 14 -50.69 -11.83 -10.08
N ALA A 15 -51.86 -11.68 -10.72
CA ALA A 15 -53.05 -11.15 -10.07
C ALA A 15 -53.53 -12.04 -8.92
N THR A 16 -53.98 -11.41 -7.85
CA THR A 16 -54.57 -12.08 -6.69
C THR A 16 -55.97 -12.62 -7.01
N ALA A 17 -56.45 -13.58 -6.23
CA ALA A 17 -57.80 -14.14 -6.42
C ALA A 17 -58.90 -13.06 -6.34
N ASP A 18 -58.70 -12.04 -5.51
CA ASP A 18 -59.64 -10.92 -5.37
C ASP A 18 -59.65 -10.00 -6.59
N GLU A 19 -58.50 -9.75 -7.21
CA GLU A 19 -58.40 -9.00 -8.46
C GLU A 19 -59.07 -9.72 -9.62
N ILE A 20 -58.89 -11.05 -9.72
CA ILE A 20 -59.53 -11.91 -10.71
C ILE A 20 -61.06 -11.85 -10.55
N ARG A 21 -61.57 -12.01 -9.31
CA ARG A 21 -63.01 -11.90 -9.01
C ARG A 21 -63.58 -10.52 -9.35
N ARG A 22 -62.85 -9.44 -9.03
CA ARG A 22 -63.26 -8.06 -9.34
C ARG A 22 -63.30 -7.82 -10.86
N ALA A 23 -62.30 -8.30 -11.59
CA ALA A 23 -62.24 -8.18 -13.04
C ALA A 23 -63.39 -8.94 -13.73
N TYR A 24 -63.65 -10.18 -13.31
CA TYR A 24 -64.76 -10.98 -13.80
C TYR A 24 -66.12 -10.27 -13.63
N ARG A 25 -66.43 -9.78 -12.42
CA ARG A 25 -67.68 -9.07 -12.15
C ARG A 25 -67.86 -7.84 -13.05
N ARG A 26 -66.79 -7.05 -13.27
CA ARG A 26 -66.85 -5.87 -14.15
C ARG A 26 -67.12 -6.24 -15.60
N LEU A 27 -66.52 -7.33 -16.08
CA LEU A 27 -66.67 -7.77 -17.47
C LEU A 27 -68.05 -8.38 -17.71
N VAL A 28 -68.54 -9.25 -16.82
CA VAL A 28 -69.89 -9.83 -16.90
C VAL A 28 -70.97 -8.76 -16.94
N LEU A 29 -70.85 -7.71 -16.12
CA LEU A 29 -71.82 -6.60 -16.14
C LEU A 29 -71.87 -5.84 -17.47
N ARG A 30 -70.75 -5.81 -18.21
CA ARG A 30 -70.62 -5.15 -19.51
C ARG A 30 -71.03 -6.03 -20.68
N THR A 31 -70.87 -7.34 -20.55
CA THR A 31 -71.13 -8.31 -21.63
C THR A 31 -72.42 -9.12 -21.44
N HIS A 32 -73.20 -8.85 -20.39
CA HIS A 32 -74.44 -9.57 -20.11
C HIS A 32 -75.44 -9.42 -21.27
N PRO A 33 -76.02 -10.51 -21.79
CA PRO A 33 -76.94 -10.48 -22.94
C PRO A 33 -78.16 -9.58 -22.69
N ASP A 34 -78.66 -9.52 -21.45
CA ASP A 34 -79.79 -8.66 -21.09
C ASP A 34 -79.46 -7.14 -21.12
N ARG A 35 -78.18 -6.76 -21.12
CA ARG A 35 -77.75 -5.35 -21.07
C ARG A 35 -77.15 -4.85 -22.37
N THR A 36 -76.83 -5.73 -23.31
CA THR A 36 -76.13 -5.36 -24.53
C THR A 36 -76.58 -6.23 -25.71
N THR A 37 -77.00 -5.58 -26.79
CA THR A 37 -77.45 -6.20 -28.04
C THR A 37 -76.33 -6.41 -29.07
N ASP A 38 -75.07 -6.17 -28.69
CA ASP A 38 -73.91 -6.40 -29.53
C ASP A 38 -73.69 -7.91 -29.73
N PRO A 39 -73.70 -8.43 -30.98
CA PRO A 39 -73.42 -9.84 -31.25
C PRO A 39 -72.03 -10.30 -30.74
N GLN A 40 -71.06 -9.39 -30.58
CA GLN A 40 -69.75 -9.70 -30.01
C GLN A 40 -69.76 -9.83 -28.48
N ALA A 41 -70.75 -9.24 -27.79
CA ALA A 41 -70.84 -9.30 -26.33
C ALA A 41 -71.07 -10.75 -25.85
N HIS A 42 -71.87 -11.53 -26.58
CA HIS A 42 -72.10 -12.94 -26.27
C HIS A 42 -70.79 -13.76 -26.34
N GLN A 43 -70.00 -13.57 -27.39
CA GLN A 43 -68.71 -14.26 -27.54
C GLN A 43 -67.73 -13.85 -26.45
N GLN A 44 -67.67 -12.56 -26.10
CA GLN A 44 -66.84 -12.07 -25.01
C GLN A 44 -67.28 -12.62 -23.64
N PHE A 45 -68.57 -12.74 -23.40
CA PHE A 45 -69.12 -13.34 -22.17
C PHE A 45 -68.69 -14.79 -22.01
N LEU A 46 -68.76 -15.61 -23.07
CA LEU A 46 -68.31 -17.00 -23.04
C LEU A 46 -66.83 -17.11 -22.69
N VAL A 47 -65.98 -16.30 -23.35
CA VAL A 47 -64.53 -16.28 -23.10
C VAL A 47 -64.19 -15.82 -21.67
N VAL A 48 -64.93 -14.84 -21.14
CA VAL A 48 -64.75 -14.34 -19.77
C VAL A 48 -65.15 -15.39 -18.73
N ASN A 49 -66.23 -16.13 -18.96
CA ASN A 49 -66.67 -17.22 -18.09
C ASN A 49 -65.67 -18.38 -18.07
N GLU A 50 -65.21 -18.80 -19.25
CA GLU A 50 -64.20 -19.85 -19.36
C GLU A 50 -62.89 -19.46 -18.64
N ALA A 51 -62.44 -18.22 -18.83
CA ALA A 51 -61.26 -17.71 -18.14
C ALA A 51 -61.43 -17.70 -16.61
N TYR A 52 -62.61 -17.32 -16.12
CA TYR A 52 -62.88 -17.31 -14.68
C TYR A 52 -63.01 -18.72 -14.09
N ASP A 53 -63.59 -19.68 -14.82
CA ASP A 53 -63.73 -21.08 -14.36
C ASP A 53 -62.36 -21.76 -14.14
N VAL A 54 -61.37 -21.40 -14.95
CA VAL A 54 -59.99 -21.90 -14.80
C VAL A 54 -59.23 -21.13 -13.71
N LEU A 55 -59.33 -19.79 -13.68
CA LEU A 55 -58.51 -18.94 -12.80
C LEU A 55 -59.06 -18.79 -11.37
N SER A 56 -60.35 -19.04 -11.14
CA SER A 56 -60.97 -18.92 -9.81
C SER A 56 -60.64 -20.08 -8.88
N ASN A 57 -60.36 -21.27 -9.41
CA ASN A 57 -59.98 -22.45 -8.64
C ASN A 57 -58.44 -22.56 -8.56
N PRO A 58 -57.84 -22.61 -7.36
CA PRO A 58 -56.38 -22.61 -7.21
C PRO A 58 -55.71 -23.82 -7.87
N THR A 59 -56.35 -24.99 -7.87
CA THR A 59 -55.79 -26.21 -8.48
C THR A 59 -55.81 -26.11 -10.00
N ARG A 60 -56.91 -25.61 -10.58
CA ARG A 60 -57.03 -25.42 -12.04
C ARG A 60 -56.10 -24.32 -12.52
N ARG A 61 -55.95 -23.24 -11.75
CA ARG A 61 -54.99 -22.16 -12.01
C ARG A 61 -53.56 -22.68 -12.06
N GLN A 62 -53.14 -23.47 -11.06
CA GLN A 62 -51.80 -24.07 -11.06
C GLN A 62 -51.54 -24.94 -12.28
N GLY A 63 -52.51 -25.79 -12.67
CA GLY A 63 -52.40 -26.61 -13.88
C GLY A 63 -52.30 -25.77 -15.16
N TYR A 64 -53.09 -24.70 -15.24
CA TYR A 64 -53.03 -23.75 -16.36
C TYR A 64 -51.69 -23.02 -16.41
N ASP A 65 -51.18 -22.56 -15.27
CA ASP A 65 -49.89 -21.86 -15.16
C ASP A 65 -48.73 -22.78 -15.58
N ALA A 66 -48.77 -24.05 -15.17
CA ALA A 66 -47.78 -25.05 -15.58
C ALA A 66 -47.81 -25.32 -17.10
N LEU A 67 -49.00 -25.42 -17.70
CA LEU A 67 -49.18 -25.57 -19.14
C LEU A 67 -48.67 -24.33 -19.90
N LEU A 68 -48.97 -23.14 -19.38
CA LEU A 68 -48.51 -21.88 -19.96
C LEU A 68 -46.98 -21.77 -19.90
N TRP A 69 -46.37 -22.20 -18.79
CA TRP A 69 -44.92 -22.28 -18.64
C TRP A 69 -44.28 -23.26 -19.64
N ALA A 70 -44.82 -24.46 -19.79
CA ALA A 70 -44.30 -25.48 -20.72
C ALA A 70 -44.43 -25.06 -22.19
N THR A 71 -45.49 -24.34 -22.53
CA THR A 71 -45.69 -23.78 -23.88
C THR A 71 -44.66 -22.68 -24.19
N ARG A 72 -44.30 -21.85 -23.20
CA ARG A 72 -43.27 -20.81 -23.33
C ARG A 72 -41.85 -21.38 -23.32
N ASN A 73 -41.63 -22.47 -22.61
CA ASN A 73 -40.35 -23.14 -22.47
C ASN A 73 -40.45 -24.57 -22.99
N PRO A 74 -40.47 -24.76 -24.32
CA PRO A 74 -40.51 -26.10 -24.87
C PRO A 74 -39.26 -26.87 -24.40
N PRO A 75 -39.39 -28.15 -24.00
CA PRO A 75 -38.22 -28.96 -23.67
C PRO A 75 -37.29 -28.94 -24.88
N ARG A 76 -36.02 -28.60 -24.63
CA ARG A 76 -34.97 -28.53 -25.67
C ARG A 76 -34.99 -29.85 -26.41
N ARG A 77 -35.55 -29.86 -27.62
CA ARG A 77 -35.67 -31.05 -28.46
C ARG A 77 -34.29 -31.67 -28.51
N ALA A 78 -34.12 -32.85 -27.93
CA ALA A 78 -32.88 -33.61 -28.06
C ALA A 78 -32.69 -33.77 -29.57
N VAL A 79 -31.74 -33.02 -30.11
CA VAL A 79 -31.38 -33.07 -31.51
C VAL A 79 -30.98 -34.52 -31.75
N LEU A 80 -31.83 -35.27 -32.45
CA LEU A 80 -31.49 -36.58 -32.97
C LEU A 80 -30.24 -36.38 -33.82
N ALA A 81 -29.11 -36.85 -33.30
CA ALA A 81 -27.83 -37.07 -33.97
C ALA A 81 -27.60 -36.26 -35.26
N SER A 82 -27.30 -34.97 -35.13
CA SER A 82 -26.36 -34.37 -36.08
C SER A 82 -24.96 -34.88 -35.70
N PRO A 83 -24.12 -35.35 -36.64
CA PRO A 83 -22.73 -35.65 -36.33
C PRO A 83 -22.15 -34.42 -35.65
N LEU A 84 -21.53 -34.61 -34.49
CA LEU A 84 -20.82 -33.52 -33.83
C LEU A 84 -19.91 -32.87 -34.89
N PRO A 85 -19.93 -31.53 -35.07
CA PRO A 85 -18.91 -30.89 -35.88
C PRO A 85 -17.55 -31.36 -35.34
N PRO A 86 -16.54 -31.58 -36.20
CA PRO A 86 -15.22 -31.98 -35.73
C PRO A 86 -14.86 -31.05 -34.61
N VAL A 87 -14.55 -31.62 -33.44
CA VAL A 87 -14.15 -30.85 -32.27
C VAL A 87 -13.00 -29.96 -32.73
N SER A 88 -13.28 -28.67 -32.98
CA SER A 88 -12.24 -27.70 -33.18
C SER A 88 -11.31 -27.89 -31.98
N PRO A 89 -10.01 -28.14 -32.18
CA PRO A 89 -9.12 -28.36 -31.06
C PRO A 89 -9.37 -27.21 -30.09
N ARG A 90 -9.80 -27.58 -28.87
CA ARG A 90 -10.06 -26.65 -27.77
C ARG A 90 -8.96 -25.61 -27.85
N PRO A 91 -9.24 -24.29 -27.94
CA PRO A 91 -8.17 -23.30 -27.98
C PRO A 91 -7.23 -23.69 -26.86
N GLN A 92 -6.01 -24.12 -27.22
CA GLN A 92 -5.06 -24.60 -26.22
C GLN A 92 -5.07 -23.54 -25.14
N ALA A 93 -5.32 -23.95 -23.89
CA ALA A 93 -5.46 -23.03 -22.78
C ALA A 93 -4.38 -21.97 -22.96
N ARG A 94 -4.80 -20.71 -23.24
CA ARG A 94 -3.86 -19.61 -23.46
C ARG A 94 -2.84 -19.78 -22.35
N ALA A 95 -1.56 -19.99 -22.73
CA ALA A 95 -0.51 -20.35 -21.78
C ALA A 95 -0.74 -19.49 -20.54
N PRO A 96 -0.82 -20.10 -19.33
CA PRO A 96 -1.17 -19.34 -18.13
C PRO A 96 -0.33 -18.09 -18.18
N PHE A 97 -0.96 -16.90 -18.08
CA PHE A 97 -0.25 -15.63 -18.12
C PHE A 97 0.97 -15.84 -17.24
N GLN A 98 2.14 -16.04 -17.85
CA GLN A 98 3.37 -16.20 -17.12
C GLN A 98 3.51 -14.78 -16.62
N ARG A 99 3.09 -14.52 -15.37
CA ARG A 99 3.61 -13.40 -14.61
C ARG A 99 5.09 -13.53 -14.89
N GLN A 100 5.64 -12.62 -15.69
CA GLN A 100 7.07 -12.54 -15.86
C GLN A 100 7.56 -12.42 -14.42
N ARG A 101 8.01 -13.54 -13.86
CA ARG A 101 8.64 -13.55 -12.56
C ARG A 101 9.77 -12.59 -12.80
N ALA A 102 9.69 -11.39 -12.22
CA ALA A 102 10.74 -10.39 -12.32
C ALA A 102 12.04 -11.16 -12.17
N THR A 103 12.85 -11.17 -13.23
CA THR A 103 14.06 -11.98 -13.28
C THR A 103 14.83 -11.66 -12.02
N ALA A 104 15.04 -12.67 -11.16
CA ALA A 104 15.68 -12.44 -9.88
C ALA A 104 17.03 -11.78 -10.18
N ILE A 105 17.22 -10.56 -9.68
CA ILE A 105 18.46 -9.81 -9.90
C ILE A 105 19.60 -10.65 -9.31
N ASP A 106 20.62 -10.94 -10.12
CA ASP A 106 21.79 -11.67 -9.64
C ASP A 106 22.70 -10.71 -8.87
N PHE A 107 22.78 -10.92 -7.55
CA PHE A 107 23.57 -10.09 -6.64
C PHE A 107 24.99 -10.64 -6.39
N ARG A 108 25.34 -11.81 -6.94
CA ARG A 108 26.67 -12.43 -6.80
C ARG A 108 27.83 -11.52 -7.22
N PRO A 109 27.80 -10.80 -8.35
CA PRO A 109 28.94 -9.97 -8.76
C PRO A 109 29.24 -8.82 -7.78
N TYR A 110 28.27 -8.41 -6.96
CA TYR A 110 28.44 -7.33 -6.00
C TYR A 110 28.98 -7.78 -4.63
N GLN A 111 29.02 -9.08 -4.34
CA GLN A 111 29.38 -9.57 -3.00
C GLN A 111 30.83 -9.25 -2.61
N ALA A 112 31.79 -9.41 -3.54
CA ALA A 112 33.19 -9.11 -3.29
C ALA A 112 33.44 -7.62 -2.99
N PRO A 113 32.99 -6.66 -3.83
CA PRO A 113 33.18 -5.24 -3.53
C PRO A 113 32.44 -4.80 -2.26
N ILE A 114 31.25 -5.34 -1.98
CA ILE A 114 30.51 -5.04 -0.74
C ILE A 114 31.28 -5.47 0.49
N ARG A 115 31.90 -6.66 0.48
CA ARG A 115 32.69 -7.12 1.62
C ARG A 115 33.94 -6.27 1.81
N LEU A 116 34.60 -5.86 0.73
CA LEU A 116 35.74 -4.95 0.81
C LEU A 116 35.33 -3.61 1.42
N TRP A 117 34.27 -2.99 0.89
CA TRP A 117 33.74 -1.73 1.40
C TRP A 117 33.28 -1.83 2.85
N GLY A 118 32.62 -2.92 3.23
CA GLY A 118 32.23 -3.17 4.62
C GLY A 118 33.42 -3.22 5.57
N LYS A 119 34.58 -3.75 5.15
CA LYS A 119 35.82 -3.72 5.94
C LYS A 119 36.40 -2.31 6.07
N VAL A 120 36.35 -1.51 5.00
CA VAL A 120 36.78 -0.11 5.01
C VAL A 120 35.94 0.69 6.01
N LEU A 121 34.62 0.53 5.96
CA LEU A 121 33.70 1.18 6.90
C LEU A 121 33.93 0.72 8.34
N LEU A 122 34.15 -0.58 8.56
CA LEU A 122 34.48 -1.11 9.88
C LEU A 122 35.78 -0.50 10.42
N LEU A 123 36.84 -0.43 9.60
CA LEU A 123 38.11 0.18 9.98
C LEU A 123 37.91 1.65 10.35
N LEU A 124 37.17 2.41 9.54
CA LEU A 124 36.83 3.81 9.82
C LEU A 124 36.14 3.96 11.18
N ALA A 125 35.12 3.14 11.47
CA ALA A 125 34.44 3.19 12.75
C ALA A 125 35.36 2.86 13.92
N VAL A 126 36.23 1.84 13.79
CA VAL A 126 37.22 1.50 14.82
C VAL A 126 38.17 2.67 15.03
N LEU A 127 38.62 3.33 13.95
CA LEU A 127 39.48 4.50 14.02
C LEU A 127 38.81 5.68 14.75
N VAL A 128 37.52 5.92 14.51
CA VAL A 128 36.73 6.91 15.26
C VAL A 128 36.64 6.58 16.75
N VAL A 129 36.42 5.31 17.11
CA VAL A 129 36.37 4.87 18.51
C VAL A 129 37.75 4.96 19.19
N LEU A 130 38.82 4.61 18.47
CA LEU A 130 40.18 4.72 18.98
C LEU A 130 40.58 6.18 19.19
N ASP A 131 40.28 7.06 18.24
CA ASP A 131 40.48 8.50 18.42
C ASP A 131 39.68 9.01 19.63
N TYR A 132 38.47 8.48 19.82
CA TYR A 132 37.65 8.84 20.96
C TYR A 132 38.34 8.52 22.29
N TYR A 133 38.75 7.28 22.51
CA TYR A 133 39.23 6.86 23.83
C TYR A 133 40.74 7.04 24.02
N GLY A 134 41.54 6.95 22.96
CA GLY A 134 42.99 6.73 23.08
C GLY A 134 43.90 7.86 22.58
N PHE A 135 43.44 8.72 21.67
CA PHE A 135 44.32 9.68 20.98
C PHE A 135 43.92 11.14 21.20
N GLN A 136 43.95 11.56 22.47
CA GLN A 136 43.68 12.94 22.87
C GLN A 136 44.98 13.65 23.26
N HIS A 137 45.03 14.97 23.07
CA HIS A 137 46.13 15.79 23.57
C HIS A 137 45.63 17.17 24.02
N GLU A 138 46.38 17.78 24.93
CA GLU A 138 46.16 19.14 25.38
C GLU A 138 46.94 20.11 24.50
N ALA A 139 46.29 21.19 24.09
CA ALA A 139 46.88 22.24 23.27
C ALA A 139 46.41 23.62 23.74
N THR A 140 47.25 24.62 23.50
CA THR A 140 46.91 26.02 23.76
C THR A 140 46.42 26.64 22.45
N ALA A 141 45.12 26.95 22.37
CA ALA A 141 44.50 27.45 21.17
C ALA A 141 44.30 28.98 21.22
N THR A 142 44.59 29.65 20.11
CA THR A 142 44.39 31.11 19.97
C THR A 142 43.23 31.40 19.03
N PHE A 143 42.56 32.54 19.23
CA PHE A 143 41.47 32.97 18.35
C PHE A 143 42.01 33.39 16.99
N THR A 144 41.40 32.85 15.93
CA THR A 144 41.66 33.28 14.55
C THR A 144 40.90 34.58 14.24
N SER A 145 41.28 35.32 13.20
CA SER A 145 40.50 36.49 12.75
C SER A 145 39.06 36.07 12.39
N GLY A 146 38.06 36.74 12.98
CA GLY A 146 36.65 36.32 12.86
C GLY A 146 36.29 35.08 13.68
N ALA A 147 37.04 34.79 14.75
CA ALA A 147 36.88 33.60 15.57
C ALA A 147 35.48 33.37 16.11
N VAL A 148 34.73 34.43 16.43
CA VAL A 148 33.44 34.30 17.11
C VAL A 148 32.31 34.65 16.14
N VAL A 149 31.53 33.64 15.77
CA VAL A 149 30.34 33.79 14.92
C VAL A 149 29.10 33.45 15.75
N TYR A 150 28.25 34.44 15.98
CA TYR A 150 26.99 34.25 16.70
C TYR A 150 25.87 33.79 15.76
N ASP A 151 25.19 32.70 16.12
CA ASP A 151 24.00 32.21 15.43
C ASP A 151 22.74 32.56 16.24
N ALA A 152 21.99 33.55 15.75
CA ALA A 152 20.78 34.04 16.40
C ALA A 152 19.61 33.04 16.40
N ARG A 153 19.66 31.96 15.59
CA ARG A 153 18.59 30.97 15.55
C ARG A 153 18.65 30.00 16.73
N ASP A 154 19.87 29.59 17.08
CA ASP A 154 20.11 28.58 18.10
C ASP A 154 20.63 29.19 19.42
N ASP A 155 20.91 30.50 19.45
CA ASP A 155 21.53 31.22 20.59
C ASP A 155 22.89 30.63 20.97
N ILE A 156 23.74 30.40 19.96
CA ILE A 156 25.02 29.71 20.09
C ILE A 156 26.13 30.50 19.39
N TYR A 157 27.27 30.61 20.04
CA TYR A 157 28.51 31.13 19.47
C TYR A 157 29.35 29.98 18.88
N THR A 158 29.79 30.13 17.65
CA THR A 158 30.80 29.27 17.01
C THR A 158 32.16 29.93 17.15
N ILE A 159 33.08 29.23 17.81
CA ILE A 159 34.43 29.70 18.11
C ILE A 159 35.41 28.96 17.22
N VAL A 160 36.17 29.71 16.41
CA VAL A 160 37.23 29.20 15.53
C VAL A 160 38.57 29.54 16.14
N THR A 161 39.37 28.52 16.37
CA THR A 161 40.68 28.60 17.01
C THR A 161 41.75 28.00 16.11
N SER A 162 43.02 28.21 16.46
CA SER A 162 44.17 27.58 15.78
C SER A 162 44.12 26.05 15.75
N GLU A 163 43.45 25.42 16.72
CA GLU A 163 43.37 23.96 16.87
C GLU A 163 42.06 23.35 16.37
N GLY A 164 41.13 24.19 15.88
CA GLY A 164 39.82 23.73 15.40
C GLY A 164 38.68 24.65 15.81
N ARG A 165 37.46 24.16 15.62
CA ARG A 165 36.23 24.92 15.90
C ARG A 165 35.36 24.20 16.92
N PHE A 166 34.67 24.97 17.75
CA PHE A 166 33.65 24.44 18.67
C PHE A 166 32.50 25.42 18.84
N ARG A 167 31.39 24.94 19.43
CA ARG A 167 30.21 25.74 19.70
C ARG A 167 30.03 25.90 21.20
N THR A 168 29.54 27.05 21.66
CA THR A 168 29.31 27.35 23.08
C THR A 168 28.12 28.31 23.21
N PRO A 169 27.27 28.20 24.24
CA PRO A 169 26.22 29.19 24.49
C PRO A 169 26.80 30.49 25.10
N GLN A 170 28.05 30.46 25.55
CA GLN A 170 28.72 31.58 26.19
C GLN A 170 29.57 32.37 25.19
N GLU A 171 29.43 33.69 25.22
CA GLU A 171 30.34 34.58 24.52
C GLU A 171 31.75 34.53 25.12
N LEU A 172 32.76 34.28 24.28
CA LEU A 172 34.16 34.24 24.70
C LEU A 172 34.90 35.43 24.12
N THR A 173 35.49 36.24 24.98
CA THR A 173 36.30 37.40 24.60
C THR A 173 37.79 37.23 24.93
N THR A 174 38.13 36.19 25.70
CA THR A 174 39.48 35.95 26.20
C THR A 174 40.19 34.84 25.41
N SER A 175 41.45 35.11 25.05
CA SER A 175 42.38 34.12 24.47
C SER A 175 43.76 34.27 25.14
N PRO A 176 44.60 33.21 25.20
CA PRO A 176 44.41 31.86 24.66
C PRO A 176 43.46 30.99 25.49
N LEU A 177 43.02 29.87 24.92
CA LEU A 177 42.25 28.82 25.60
C LEU A 177 43.09 27.55 25.74
N TYR A 178 42.95 26.83 26.85
CA TYR A 178 43.46 25.48 26.99
C TYR A 178 42.40 24.49 26.51
N VAL A 179 42.69 23.77 25.43
CA VAL A 179 41.74 22.87 24.78
C VAL A 179 42.23 21.43 24.78
N HIS A 180 41.29 20.50 24.94
CA HIS A 180 41.55 19.09 24.69
C HIS A 180 41.08 18.72 23.29
N VAL A 181 42.03 18.33 22.44
CA VAL A 181 41.82 18.13 21.01
C VAL A 181 42.08 16.68 20.63
N SER A 182 41.22 16.16 19.76
CA SER A 182 41.34 14.80 19.23
C SER A 182 42.37 14.78 18.10
N ARG A 183 43.30 13.81 18.08
CA ARG A 183 44.44 13.84 17.15
C ARG A 183 44.07 13.52 15.71
N LEU A 184 43.16 12.58 15.49
CA LEU A 184 42.86 12.11 14.13
C LEU A 184 41.90 13.05 13.41
N PHE A 185 41.01 13.71 14.14
CA PHE A 185 39.95 14.54 13.55
C PHE A 185 39.95 16.02 13.98
N GLY A 186 40.81 16.43 14.92
CA GLY A 186 40.94 17.83 15.32
C GLY A 186 39.75 18.39 16.11
N PHE A 187 38.95 17.54 16.75
CA PHE A 187 37.81 18.02 17.53
C PHE A 187 38.20 18.51 18.92
N ILE A 188 37.72 19.70 19.27
CA ILE A 188 37.80 20.27 20.61
C ILE A 188 36.67 19.68 21.47
N ARG A 189 37.03 18.99 22.55
CA ARG A 189 36.09 18.31 23.45
C ARG A 189 35.76 19.11 24.70
N SER A 190 36.76 19.80 25.19
CA SER A 190 36.65 20.70 26.32
C SER A 190 37.60 21.87 26.09
N ALA A 191 37.20 23.01 26.60
CA ALA A 191 37.98 24.23 26.57
C ALA A 191 37.96 24.84 27.98
N ARG A 192 39.09 25.38 28.40
CA ARG A 192 39.24 26.10 29.67
C ARG A 192 39.89 27.45 29.41
N LEU A 193 39.43 28.46 30.14
CA LEU A 193 40.09 29.75 30.16
C LEU A 193 41.39 29.68 30.99
N PRO A 194 42.29 30.66 30.84
CA PRO A 194 43.52 30.74 31.63
C PRO A 194 43.32 30.83 33.14
N ASP A 195 42.16 31.30 33.58
CA ASP A 195 41.75 31.37 34.99
C ASP A 195 41.27 30.02 35.56
N GLY A 196 41.21 28.98 34.73
CA GLY A 196 40.73 27.65 35.10
C GLY A 196 39.23 27.44 34.91
N THR A 197 38.50 28.46 34.47
CA THR A 197 37.05 28.36 34.22
C THR A 197 36.79 27.42 33.03
N GLU A 198 35.94 26.41 33.22
CA GLU A 198 35.53 25.52 32.14
C GLU A 198 34.51 26.20 31.21
N VAL A 199 34.73 26.09 29.91
CA VAL A 199 33.81 26.56 28.87
C VAL A 199 32.90 25.41 28.48
N ALA A 200 31.60 25.69 28.43
CA ALA A 200 30.61 24.74 27.92
C ALA A 200 30.80 24.53 26.41
N VAL A 201 31.47 23.44 26.05
CA VAL A 201 31.61 23.03 24.65
C VAL A 201 30.39 22.21 24.23
N LEU A 202 29.54 22.80 23.38
CA LEU A 202 28.40 22.15 22.74
C LEU A 202 28.90 21.20 21.65
N PHE A 203 29.31 20.02 22.09
CA PHE A 203 29.79 18.96 21.24
C PHE A 203 28.63 18.03 20.88
N ARG A 204 28.26 17.89 19.60
CA ARG A 204 27.19 16.96 19.13
C ARG A 204 27.66 15.49 19.12
N TYR A 205 28.35 15.08 20.18
CA TYR A 205 29.05 13.80 20.19
C TYR A 205 28.15 12.59 20.30
N HIS A 206 27.01 12.73 20.99
CA HIS A 206 26.07 11.64 21.15
C HIS A 206 25.59 11.12 19.80
N THR A 207 25.34 12.03 18.85
CA THR A 207 24.96 11.68 17.48
C THR A 207 26.08 10.95 16.75
N LEU A 208 27.32 11.42 16.85
CA LEU A 208 28.47 10.74 16.24
C LEU A 208 28.67 9.33 16.81
N PHE A 209 28.57 9.16 18.13
CA PHE A 209 28.75 7.86 18.77
C PHE A 209 27.64 6.87 18.38
N VAL A 210 26.37 7.32 18.38
CA VAL A 210 25.22 6.50 17.95
C VAL A 210 25.35 6.10 16.48
N LEU A 211 25.70 7.04 15.60
CA LEU A 211 25.92 6.75 14.17
C LEU A 211 27.12 5.83 13.95
N THR A 212 28.21 5.99 14.70
CA THR A 212 29.38 5.11 14.63
C THR A 212 29.04 3.70 15.11
N GLY A 213 28.27 3.56 16.18
CA GLY A 213 27.77 2.27 16.66
C GLY A 213 26.84 1.59 15.66
N LEU A 214 25.93 2.35 15.04
CA LEU A 214 25.08 1.87 13.94
C LEU A 214 25.92 1.41 12.75
N LEU A 215 26.96 2.18 12.38
CA LEU A 215 27.86 1.85 11.28
C LEU A 215 28.65 0.57 11.57
N LEU A 216 29.13 0.36 12.80
CA LEU A 216 29.75 -0.90 13.22
C LEU A 216 28.81 -2.09 13.07
N LEU A 217 27.56 -1.93 13.52
CA LEU A 217 26.54 -2.98 13.42
C LEU A 217 26.24 -3.31 11.96
N LEU A 218 26.00 -2.30 11.12
CA LEU A 218 25.70 -2.48 9.70
C LEU A 218 26.90 -3.09 8.96
N ALA A 219 28.11 -2.60 9.21
CA ALA A 219 29.33 -3.14 8.63
C ALA A 219 29.52 -4.61 9.04
N GLY A 220 29.30 -4.96 10.31
CA GLY A 220 29.34 -6.35 10.79
C GLY A 220 28.33 -7.25 10.07
N LEU A 221 27.10 -6.76 9.87
CA LEU A 221 26.06 -7.49 9.14
C LEU A 221 26.43 -7.73 7.66
N THR A 222 27.21 -6.85 7.02
CA THR A 222 27.70 -7.09 5.65
C THR A 222 28.72 -8.24 5.57
N GLN A 223 29.46 -8.51 6.66
CA GLN A 223 30.49 -9.56 6.71
C GLN A 223 29.93 -10.92 7.12
N GLY A 224 28.79 -10.95 7.81
CA GLY A 224 28.16 -12.16 8.33
C GLY A 224 27.50 -13.06 7.27
N GLN A 225 27.27 -14.31 7.66
CA GLN A 225 26.53 -15.30 6.85
C GLN A 225 25.01 -15.30 7.13
N LEU A 226 24.55 -14.49 8.08
CA LEU A 226 23.15 -14.44 8.53
C LEU A 226 22.19 -13.86 7.47
N LEU A 227 22.70 -13.04 6.55
CA LEU A 227 21.89 -12.33 5.55
C LEU A 227 22.01 -12.96 4.16
N SER A 228 20.91 -12.88 3.40
CA SER A 228 20.90 -13.22 1.98
C SER A 228 21.76 -12.23 1.17
N ASP A 229 22.14 -12.62 -0.05
CA ASP A 229 22.94 -11.78 -0.96
C ASP A 229 22.31 -10.41 -1.20
N ALA A 230 21.00 -10.36 -1.43
CA ALA A 230 20.24 -9.13 -1.64
C ALA A 230 20.20 -8.27 -0.36
N ALA A 231 20.02 -8.90 0.81
CA ALA A 231 19.99 -8.19 2.09
C ALA A 231 21.36 -7.56 2.41
N ARG A 232 22.47 -8.24 2.10
CA ARG A 232 23.82 -7.66 2.27
C ARG A 232 24.02 -6.42 1.40
N VAL A 233 23.53 -6.42 0.16
CA VAL A 233 23.60 -5.26 -0.74
C VAL A 233 22.85 -4.08 -0.15
N ASN A 234 21.62 -4.29 0.33
CA ASN A 234 20.83 -3.24 0.96
C ASN A 234 21.49 -2.69 2.23
N VAL A 235 21.99 -3.57 3.11
CA VAL A 235 22.70 -3.16 4.32
C VAL A 235 23.96 -2.36 3.99
N ALA A 236 24.72 -2.77 2.98
CA ALA A 236 25.91 -2.04 2.55
C ALA A 236 25.57 -0.64 2.04
N LEU A 237 24.48 -0.50 1.28
CA LEU A 237 24.01 0.80 0.80
C LEU A 237 23.62 1.72 1.96
N ILE A 238 22.89 1.18 2.95
CA ILE A 238 22.54 1.93 4.17
C ILE A 238 23.81 2.32 4.95
N ALA A 239 24.77 1.40 5.10
CA ALA A 239 26.03 1.66 5.80
C ALA A 239 26.82 2.79 5.13
N THR A 240 26.84 2.85 3.80
CA THR A 240 27.48 3.94 3.04
C THR A 240 26.79 5.28 3.29
N VAL A 241 25.45 5.32 3.31
CA VAL A 241 24.69 6.55 3.60
C VAL A 241 24.97 7.02 5.02
N VAL A 242 24.96 6.12 6.00
CA VAL A 242 25.29 6.43 7.40
C VAL A 242 26.74 6.91 7.52
N GLY A 243 27.68 6.27 6.83
CA GLY A 243 29.09 6.69 6.80
C GLY A 243 29.27 8.08 6.20
N ALA A 244 28.56 8.40 5.13
CA ALA A 244 28.56 9.74 4.53
C ALA A 244 28.00 10.79 5.50
N LEU A 245 26.92 10.47 6.23
CA LEU A 245 26.37 11.36 7.26
C LEU A 245 27.38 11.58 8.40
N VAL A 246 28.07 10.53 8.85
CA VAL A 246 29.15 10.66 9.84
C VAL A 246 30.24 11.57 9.29
N ALA A 247 30.70 11.37 8.05
CA ALA A 247 31.72 12.21 7.44
C ALA A 247 31.29 13.69 7.33
N ILE A 248 30.03 13.97 6.98
CA ILE A 248 29.48 15.35 6.91
C ILE A 248 29.39 15.99 8.30
N ILE A 249 29.07 15.22 9.34
CA ILE A 249 29.03 15.74 10.72
C ILE A 249 30.45 15.95 11.26
N VAL A 250 31.41 15.14 10.78
CA VAL A 250 32.82 15.19 11.19
C VAL A 250 33.58 16.33 10.50
N LEU A 251 33.38 16.58 9.20
CA LEU A 251 34.02 17.67 8.45
C LEU A 251 33.36 19.04 8.72
#